data_AF-A0A081ICK2-F1
#
_entry.id   AF-A0A081ICK2-F1
#
_cell.length_a   1.000
_cell.length_b   1.000
_cell.length_c   1.000
_cell.angle_alpha   90.00
_cell.angle_beta   90.00
_cell.angle_gamma   90.00
#
_symmetry.space_group_name_H-M   'P 1'
#
loop_
_entity.id
_entity.type
_entity.pdbx_description
1 polymer ?
#
loop_
_entity_poly.entity_id
_entity_poly.type
_entity_poly.pdbx_seq_one_letter_code
_entity_poly.pdbx_strand_id
1 'polypeptide(L)'
;MKSIKNENMYNDAQKRAVIFFTMSLFCNFIKVILLLFDGLAAFLSITLCLLFMFFGYFGILSNTPSYTHTQIYITIVYVDIMLNFLIAFVPLYNIFTISEIYIKKAPGTQSNDGFIYIISIVLIIYSLVSTLLNSLSIYYSKKLIKPILVYKENNTKIGNNYSQDNEAIDKQEKKKMKKKKFKGIPKLGNEHEGHEIV
;
A
#
# COMPACT_ATOMS: atom_id res chain seq x y z
N MET A 1 -26.45 16.51 1.63
CA MET A 1 -26.77 15.16 1.08
C MET A 1 -25.58 14.38 0.49
N LYS A 2 -24.32 14.89 0.51
CA LYS A 2 -23.13 14.18 -0.04
C LYS A 2 -22.42 13.22 0.95
N SER A 3 -22.54 13.39 2.28
CA SER A 3 -21.80 12.54 3.24
C SER A 3 -22.37 11.11 3.33
N ILE A 4 -23.70 10.96 3.40
CA ILE A 4 -24.38 9.66 3.55
C ILE A 4 -24.07 8.70 2.39
N LYS A 5 -23.98 9.22 1.15
CA LYS A 5 -23.64 8.41 -0.03
C LYS A 5 -22.18 7.94 -0.01
N ASN A 6 -21.27 8.78 0.50
CA ASN A 6 -19.85 8.42 0.66
C ASN A 6 -19.65 7.40 1.79
N GLU A 7 -20.39 7.49 2.89
CA GLU A 7 -20.36 6.53 4.00
C GLU A 7 -20.83 5.14 3.56
N ASN A 8 -21.96 5.05 2.84
CA ASN A 8 -22.45 3.76 2.33
C ASN A 8 -21.48 3.13 1.32
N MET A 9 -20.87 3.92 0.45
CA MET A 9 -19.87 3.42 -0.50
C MET A 9 -18.58 2.98 0.18
N TYR A 10 -18.15 3.68 1.24
CA TYR A 10 -17.01 3.31 2.06
C TYR A 10 -17.26 1.99 2.80
N ASN A 11 -18.43 1.84 3.43
CA ASN A 11 -18.80 0.64 4.17
C ASN A 11 -18.89 -0.59 3.26
N ASP A 12 -19.45 -0.48 2.04
CA ASP A 12 -19.46 -1.60 1.08
C ASP A 12 -18.04 -1.95 0.59
N ALA A 13 -17.19 -0.94 0.34
CA ALA A 13 -15.80 -1.17 -0.03
C ALA A 13 -15.01 -1.85 1.09
N GLN A 14 -15.21 -1.45 2.34
CA GLN A 14 -14.57 -2.04 3.52
C GLN A 14 -15.03 -3.48 3.71
N LYS A 15 -16.34 -3.75 3.65
CA LYS A 15 -16.87 -5.11 3.78
C LYS A 15 -16.28 -6.05 2.72
N ARG A 16 -16.21 -5.61 1.47
CA ARG A 16 -15.59 -6.39 0.39
C ARG A 16 -14.09 -6.57 0.59
N ALA A 17 -13.36 -5.52 0.97
CA ALA A 17 -11.94 -5.61 1.27
C ALA A 17 -11.65 -6.62 2.38
N VAL A 18 -12.45 -6.63 3.45
CA VAL A 18 -12.35 -7.62 4.53
C VAL A 18 -12.61 -9.04 4.02
N ILE A 19 -13.67 -9.26 3.23
CA ILE A 19 -13.97 -10.59 2.68
C ILE A 19 -12.79 -11.11 1.84
N PHE A 20 -12.29 -10.30 0.92
CA PHE A 20 -11.18 -10.72 0.05
C PHE A 20 -9.85 -10.83 0.79
N PHE A 21 -9.61 -10.02 1.80
CA PHE A 21 -8.48 -10.19 2.72
C PHE A 21 -8.54 -11.55 3.42
N THR A 22 -9.67 -11.88 4.06
CA THR A 22 -9.83 -13.14 4.79
C THR A 22 -9.71 -14.36 3.87
N MET A 23 -10.34 -14.32 2.70
CA MET A 23 -10.25 -15.41 1.71
C MET A 23 -8.82 -15.58 1.17
N SER A 24 -8.12 -14.48 0.91
CA SER A 24 -6.72 -14.52 0.46
C SER A 24 -5.81 -15.10 1.55
N LEU A 25 -6.00 -14.68 2.81
CA LEU A 25 -5.24 -15.19 3.94
C LEU A 25 -5.48 -16.68 4.16
N PHE A 26 -6.73 -17.13 4.06
CA PHE A 26 -7.07 -18.56 4.14
C PHE A 26 -6.40 -19.37 3.02
N CYS A 27 -6.44 -18.86 1.78
CA CYS A 27 -5.78 -19.51 0.65
C CYS A 27 -4.26 -19.60 0.85
N ASN A 28 -3.65 -18.53 1.39
CA ASN A 28 -2.22 -18.51 1.72
C ASN A 28 -1.86 -19.49 2.83
N PHE A 29 -2.73 -19.69 3.81
CA PHE A 29 -2.56 -20.71 4.84
C PHE A 29 -2.57 -22.14 4.25
N ILE A 30 -3.54 -22.46 3.38
CA ILE A 30 -3.58 -23.79 2.72
C ILE A 30 -2.33 -24.01 1.86
N LYS A 31 -1.89 -22.98 1.13
CA LYS A 31 -0.65 -23.02 0.33
C LYS A 31 0.57 -23.32 1.18
N VAL A 32 0.70 -22.74 2.38
CA VAL A 32 1.79 -23.07 3.32
C VAL A 32 1.78 -24.56 3.66
N ILE A 33 0.60 -25.16 3.91
CA ILE A 33 0.48 -26.59 4.22
C ILE A 33 0.94 -27.44 3.03
N LEU A 34 0.53 -27.09 1.81
CA LEU A 34 0.92 -27.80 0.59
C LEU A 34 2.43 -27.73 0.33
N LEU A 35 3.09 -26.67 0.78
CA LEU A 35 4.52 -26.44 0.60
C LEU A 35 5.39 -27.01 1.72
N LEU A 36 4.83 -27.67 2.74
CA LEU A 36 5.62 -28.20 3.86
C LEU A 36 6.73 -29.19 3.43
N PHE A 37 6.60 -29.80 2.25
CA PHE A 37 7.61 -30.66 1.66
C PHE A 37 8.82 -29.89 1.08
N ASP A 38 8.67 -28.59 0.82
CA ASP A 38 9.72 -27.67 0.39
C ASP A 38 9.99 -26.64 1.48
N GLY A 39 11.03 -26.89 2.28
CA GLY A 39 11.36 -26.06 3.44
C GLY A 39 11.59 -24.58 3.11
N LEU A 40 12.17 -24.27 1.94
CA LEU A 40 12.43 -22.88 1.54
C LEU A 40 11.13 -22.19 1.12
N ALA A 41 10.33 -22.83 0.26
CA ALA A 41 9.06 -22.28 -0.20
C ALA A 41 8.06 -22.13 0.94
N ALA A 42 8.03 -23.09 1.88
CA ALA A 42 7.24 -23.00 3.11
C ALA A 42 7.68 -21.82 3.97
N PHE A 43 8.98 -21.66 4.23
CA PHE A 43 9.49 -20.57 5.05
C PHE A 43 9.15 -19.18 4.48
N LEU A 44 9.34 -18.99 3.17
CA LEU A 44 8.97 -17.75 2.48
C LEU A 44 7.45 -17.50 2.55
N SER A 45 6.65 -18.54 2.34
CA SER A 45 5.19 -18.46 2.39
C SER A 45 4.67 -18.14 3.79
N ILE A 46 5.28 -18.73 4.84
CA ILE A 46 4.96 -18.43 6.25
C ILE A 46 5.27 -16.98 6.56
N THR A 47 6.47 -16.51 6.17
CA THR A 47 6.89 -15.12 6.40
C THR A 47 5.93 -14.14 5.73
N LEU A 48 5.57 -14.39 4.47
CA LEU A 48 4.58 -13.58 3.76
C LEU A 48 3.20 -13.65 4.42
N CYS A 49 2.75 -14.82 4.87
CA CYS A 49 1.46 -14.99 5.54
C CYS A 49 1.38 -14.17 6.83
N LEU A 50 2.46 -14.15 7.64
CA LEU A 50 2.54 -13.34 8.86
C LEU A 50 2.51 -11.84 8.55
N LEU A 51 3.27 -11.39 7.56
CA LEU A 51 3.26 -10.00 7.11
C LEU A 51 1.88 -9.59 6.57
N PHE A 52 1.25 -10.47 5.79
CA PHE A 52 -0.09 -10.29 5.24
C PHE A 52 -1.13 -10.12 6.35
N MET A 53 -1.07 -10.98 7.37
CA MET A 53 -1.94 -10.90 8.54
C MET A 53 -1.74 -9.60 9.31
N PHE A 54 -0.50 -9.24 9.62
CA PHE A 54 -0.18 -8.04 10.40
C PHE A 54 -0.61 -6.76 9.67
N PHE A 55 -0.14 -6.55 8.44
CA PHE A 55 -0.44 -5.32 7.69
C PHE A 55 -1.87 -5.28 7.17
N GLY A 56 -2.47 -6.43 6.87
CA GLY A 56 -3.88 -6.52 6.48
C GLY A 56 -4.81 -6.19 7.65
N TYR A 57 -4.46 -6.60 8.88
CA TYR A 57 -5.21 -6.21 10.07
C TYR A 57 -5.25 -4.69 10.24
N PHE A 58 -4.09 -4.03 10.28
CA PHE A 58 -4.03 -2.57 10.47
C PHE A 58 -4.49 -1.77 9.23
N GLY A 59 -4.33 -2.34 8.04
CA GLY A 59 -4.65 -1.68 6.78
C GLY A 59 -6.08 -1.87 6.27
N ILE A 60 -6.80 -2.90 6.74
CA ILE A 60 -8.14 -3.25 6.22
C ILE A 60 -9.14 -3.49 7.34
N LEU A 61 -8.80 -4.34 8.32
CA LEU A 61 -9.75 -4.81 9.32
C LEU A 61 -9.96 -3.83 10.48
N SER A 62 -8.94 -3.05 10.82
CA SER A 62 -9.02 -2.10 11.94
C SER A 62 -10.14 -1.07 11.76
N ASN A 63 -10.69 -0.59 12.88
CA ASN A 63 -11.73 0.45 12.89
C ASN A 63 -11.24 1.77 12.27
N THR A 64 -9.93 2.00 12.27
CA THR A 64 -9.28 3.18 11.69
C THR A 64 -8.15 2.76 10.73
N PRO A 65 -8.49 2.32 9.50
CA PRO A 65 -7.51 1.83 8.54
C PRO A 65 -6.42 2.85 8.26
N SER A 66 -5.17 2.46 8.48
CA SER A 66 -4.03 3.34 8.23
C SER A 66 -3.60 3.26 6.77
N TYR A 67 -3.61 4.39 6.06
CA TYR A 67 -3.18 4.49 4.66
C TYR A 67 -1.82 3.83 4.41
N THR A 68 -0.83 4.10 5.26
CA THR A 68 0.52 3.53 5.14
C THR A 68 0.50 2.02 5.26
N HIS A 69 -0.24 1.47 6.24
CA HIS A 69 -0.35 0.03 6.43
C HIS A 69 -1.09 -0.63 5.26
N THR A 70 -2.13 0.00 4.71
CA THR A 70 -2.80 -0.52 3.51
C THR A 70 -1.89 -0.53 2.29
N GLN A 71 -1.02 0.47 2.11
CA GLN A 71 -0.03 0.46 1.03
C GLN A 71 0.99 -0.66 1.19
N ILE A 72 1.54 -0.83 2.41
CA ILE A 72 2.47 -1.93 2.69
C ILE A 72 1.79 -3.27 2.44
N TYR A 73 0.55 -3.43 2.91
CA TYR A 73 -0.27 -4.60 2.63
C TYR A 73 -0.40 -4.87 1.12
N ILE A 74 -0.77 -3.87 0.32
CA ILE A 74 -0.88 -4.02 -1.15
C ILE A 74 0.46 -4.50 -1.74
N THR A 75 1.59 -3.94 -1.29
CA THR A 75 2.92 -4.37 -1.74
C THR A 75 3.20 -5.83 -1.38
N ILE A 76 2.87 -6.26 -0.16
CA ILE A 76 3.00 -7.67 0.26
C ILE A 76 2.14 -8.58 -0.61
N VAL A 77 0.91 -8.18 -0.93
CA VAL A 77 0.02 -8.95 -1.81
C VAL A 77 0.61 -9.09 -3.22
N TYR A 78 1.27 -8.05 -3.74
CA TYR A 78 1.99 -8.15 -5.01
C TYR A 78 3.15 -9.15 -4.96
N VAL A 79 3.94 -9.14 -3.88
CA VAL A 79 5.03 -10.11 -3.69
C VAL A 79 4.48 -11.54 -3.60
N ASP A 80 3.34 -11.74 -2.93
CA ASP A 80 2.70 -13.05 -2.86
C ASP A 80 2.16 -13.52 -4.23
N ILE A 81 1.66 -12.60 -5.07
CA ILE A 81 1.31 -12.92 -6.47
C ILE A 81 2.55 -13.36 -7.25
N MET A 82 3.68 -12.66 -7.11
CA MET A 82 4.94 -13.08 -7.77
C MET A 82 5.39 -14.47 -7.28
N LEU A 83 5.27 -14.73 -5.99
CA LEU A 83 5.59 -16.03 -5.41
C LEU A 83 4.63 -17.13 -5.93
N ASN A 84 3.34 -16.84 -6.10
CA ASN A 84 2.39 -17.77 -6.72
C ASN A 84 2.81 -18.15 -8.15
N PHE A 85 3.27 -17.20 -8.95
CA PHE A 85 3.77 -17.50 -10.29
C PHE A 85 5.01 -18.41 -10.23
N LEU A 86 5.94 -18.16 -9.30
CA LEU A 86 7.13 -18.99 -9.13
C LEU A 86 6.76 -20.42 -8.69
N ILE A 87 5.87 -20.55 -7.70
CA ILE A 87 5.37 -21.84 -7.19
C ILE A 87 4.59 -22.59 -8.26
N ALA A 88 3.85 -21.92 -9.14
CA ALA A 88 3.13 -22.58 -10.23
C ALA A 88 4.09 -22.99 -11.37
N PHE A 89 5.13 -22.21 -11.63
CA PHE A 89 6.06 -22.44 -12.73
C PHE A 89 6.89 -23.72 -12.54
N VAL A 90 7.41 -23.97 -11.34
CA VAL A 90 8.27 -25.15 -11.07
C VAL A 90 7.53 -26.48 -11.31
N PRO A 91 6.34 -26.73 -10.74
CA PRO A 91 5.57 -27.95 -10.99
C PRO A 91 5.09 -28.04 -12.43
N LEU A 92 4.74 -26.92 -13.07
CA LEU A 92 4.34 -26.88 -14.47
C LEU A 92 5.49 -27.35 -15.37
N TYR A 93 6.70 -26.82 -15.16
CA TYR A 93 7.91 -27.24 -15.86
C TYR A 93 8.20 -28.73 -15.65
N ASN A 94 8.08 -29.22 -14.41
CA ASN A 94 8.29 -30.63 -14.08
C ASN A 94 7.27 -31.53 -14.79
N ILE A 95 5.99 -31.15 -14.87
CA ILE A 95 4.97 -31.89 -15.61
C ILE A 95 5.34 -32.01 -17.10
N PHE A 96 5.74 -30.92 -17.74
CA PHE A 96 6.13 -30.93 -19.15
C PHE A 96 7.37 -31.82 -19.36
N THR A 97 8.38 -31.72 -18.50
CA THR A 97 9.62 -32.50 -18.61
C THR A 97 9.37 -34.00 -18.36
N ILE A 98 8.56 -34.35 -17.35
CA ILE A 98 8.20 -35.75 -17.06
C ILE A 98 7.40 -36.34 -18.21
N SER A 99 6.47 -35.58 -18.80
CA SER A 99 5.67 -36.05 -19.94
C SER A 99 6.54 -36.43 -21.14
N GLU A 100 7.61 -35.68 -21.43
CA GLU A 100 8.57 -36.03 -22.48
C GLU A 100 9.40 -37.29 -22.14
N ILE A 101 9.77 -37.47 -20.87
CA ILE A 101 10.55 -38.62 -20.41
C ILE A 101 9.69 -39.90 -20.38
N TYR A 102 8.41 -39.79 -20.00
CA TYR A 102 7.47 -40.92 -19.93
C TYR A 102 7.10 -41.45 -21.32
N ILE A 103 7.02 -40.59 -22.34
CA ILE A 103 6.89 -41.01 -23.75
C ILE A 103 8.09 -41.86 -24.20
N LYS A 104 9.26 -41.70 -23.55
CA LYS A 104 10.52 -42.37 -23.90
C LYS A 104 10.92 -43.54 -23.00
N LYS A 105 10.24 -43.80 -21.87
CA LYS A 105 10.64 -44.84 -20.88
C LYS A 105 9.66 -46.00 -20.77
N ALA A 106 10.23 -47.20 -20.68
CA ALA A 106 9.52 -48.45 -20.41
C ALA A 106 8.89 -48.46 -18.98
N PRO A 107 7.74 -49.13 -18.81
CA PRO A 107 6.93 -49.07 -17.59
C PRO A 107 7.60 -49.86 -16.45
N GLY A 108 8.02 -49.20 -15.37
CA GLY A 108 8.66 -49.91 -14.25
C GLY A 108 8.79 -49.19 -12.91
N THR A 109 8.57 -47.87 -12.84
CA THR A 109 8.72 -47.09 -11.60
C THR A 109 7.51 -46.18 -11.43
N GLN A 110 6.40 -46.68 -10.88
CA GLN A 110 5.08 -46.05 -11.06
C GLN A 110 4.46 -45.39 -9.81
N SER A 111 4.87 -45.73 -8.59
CA SER A 111 4.08 -45.34 -7.40
C SER A 111 4.36 -43.92 -6.88
N ASN A 112 5.57 -43.38 -7.04
CA ASN A 112 5.92 -42.06 -6.50
C ASN A 112 5.64 -40.91 -7.49
N ASP A 113 5.66 -41.20 -8.79
CA ASP A 113 5.47 -40.21 -9.86
C ASP A 113 4.03 -39.67 -9.89
N GLY A 114 3.04 -40.54 -9.68
CA GLY A 114 1.63 -40.14 -9.64
C GLY A 114 1.29 -39.19 -8.48
N PHE A 115 1.88 -39.41 -7.31
CA PHE A 115 1.68 -38.54 -6.14
C PHE A 115 2.27 -37.14 -6.37
N ILE A 116 3.50 -37.07 -6.89
CA ILE A 116 4.16 -35.80 -7.24
C ILE A 116 3.37 -35.07 -8.32
N TYR A 117 2.84 -35.79 -9.31
CA TYR A 117 2.02 -35.23 -10.37
C TYR A 117 0.72 -34.61 -9.84
N ILE A 118 0.01 -35.32 -8.95
CA ILE A 118 -1.22 -34.81 -8.31
C ILE A 118 -0.92 -33.56 -7.48
N ILE A 119 0.12 -33.59 -6.63
CA ILE A 119 0.52 -32.42 -5.84
C ILE A 119 0.87 -31.24 -6.74
N SER A 120 1.57 -31.48 -7.87
CA SER A 120 1.93 -30.46 -8.84
C SER A 120 0.70 -29.77 -9.43
N ILE A 121 -0.32 -30.53 -9.85
CA ILE A 121 -1.58 -29.98 -10.35
C ILE A 121 -2.30 -29.18 -9.25
N VAL A 122 -2.37 -29.71 -8.03
CA VAL A 122 -3.03 -29.04 -6.91
C VAL A 122 -2.34 -27.71 -6.60
N LEU A 123 -1.00 -27.66 -6.59
CA LEU A 123 -0.22 -26.44 -6.39
C LEU A 123 -0.49 -25.40 -7.48
N ILE A 124 -0.56 -25.82 -8.76
CA ILE A 124 -0.87 -24.91 -9.87
C ILE A 124 -2.27 -24.30 -9.70
N ILE A 125 -3.29 -25.14 -9.44
CA ILE A 125 -4.68 -24.68 -9.27
C ILE A 125 -4.77 -23.71 -8.08
N TYR A 126 -4.20 -24.08 -6.93
CA TYR A 126 -4.22 -23.22 -5.75
C TYR A 126 -3.48 -21.90 -5.96
N SER A 127 -2.35 -21.91 -6.70
CA SER A 127 -1.60 -20.70 -7.02
C SER A 127 -2.41 -19.75 -7.93
N LEU A 128 -3.17 -20.30 -8.88
CA LEU A 128 -4.08 -19.52 -9.73
C LEU A 128 -5.22 -18.90 -8.92
N VAL A 129 -5.88 -19.70 -8.06
CA VAL A 129 -6.97 -19.22 -7.19
C VAL A 129 -6.45 -18.15 -6.21
N SER A 130 -5.29 -18.38 -5.59
CA SER A 130 -4.62 -17.42 -4.72
C SER A 130 -4.33 -16.11 -5.46
N THR A 131 -3.84 -16.19 -6.70
CA THR A 131 -3.56 -15.01 -7.53
C THR A 131 -4.83 -14.20 -7.84
N LEU A 132 -5.95 -14.87 -8.14
CA LEU A 132 -7.24 -14.20 -8.37
C LEU A 132 -7.74 -13.49 -7.10
N LEU A 133 -7.72 -14.18 -5.95
CA LEU A 133 -8.16 -13.62 -4.68
C LEU A 133 -7.28 -12.43 -4.25
N ASN A 134 -5.96 -12.57 -4.37
CA ASN A 134 -5.01 -11.49 -4.11
C ASN A 134 -5.23 -10.28 -5.01
N SER A 135 -5.49 -10.51 -6.30
CA SER A 135 -5.80 -9.42 -7.25
C SER A 135 -7.07 -8.66 -6.87
N LEU A 136 -8.13 -9.39 -6.47
CA LEU A 136 -9.35 -8.79 -5.95
C LEU A 136 -9.10 -8.04 -4.64
N SER A 137 -8.26 -8.59 -3.77
CA SER A 137 -7.88 -7.95 -2.51
C SER A 137 -7.17 -6.62 -2.74
N ILE A 138 -6.23 -6.55 -3.70
CA ILE A 138 -5.60 -5.29 -4.13
C ILE A 138 -6.65 -4.31 -4.66
N TYR A 139 -7.56 -4.76 -5.53
CA TYR A 139 -8.58 -3.91 -6.13
C TYR A 139 -9.47 -3.25 -5.06
N TYR A 140 -10.00 -4.03 -4.12
CA TYR A 140 -10.87 -3.51 -3.07
C TYR A 140 -10.09 -2.69 -2.03
N SER A 141 -8.85 -3.05 -1.73
CA SER A 141 -7.98 -2.24 -0.86
C SER A 141 -7.69 -0.87 -1.46
N LYS A 142 -7.37 -0.80 -2.77
CA LYS A 142 -7.19 0.49 -3.46
C LYS A 142 -8.47 1.31 -3.47
N LYS A 143 -9.63 0.67 -3.66
CA LYS A 143 -10.94 1.33 -3.59
C LYS A 143 -11.22 1.90 -2.19
N LEU A 144 -10.82 1.19 -1.13
CA LEU A 144 -10.95 1.62 0.26
C LEU A 144 -10.10 2.85 0.58
N ILE A 145 -8.84 2.91 0.13
CA ILE A 145 -7.94 4.02 0.48
C ILE A 145 -8.14 5.30 -0.34
N LYS A 146 -8.73 5.19 -1.53
CA LYS A 146 -8.87 6.33 -2.46
C LYS A 146 -9.59 7.55 -1.82
N PRO A 147 -10.69 7.38 -1.05
CA PRO A 147 -11.32 8.49 -0.32
C PRO A 147 -10.43 9.09 0.78
N ILE A 148 -9.67 8.25 1.51
CA ILE A 148 -8.76 8.67 2.58
C ILE A 148 -7.66 9.58 2.03
N LEU A 149 -7.11 9.23 0.86
CA LEU A 149 -6.08 10.03 0.18
C LEU A 149 -6.62 11.39 -0.27
N VAL A 150 -7.81 11.41 -0.90
CA VAL A 150 -8.44 12.67 -1.35
C VAL A 150 -8.73 13.58 -0.15
N TYR A 151 -9.16 13.03 0.99
CA TYR A 151 -9.37 13.81 2.21
C TYR A 151 -8.06 14.38 2.76
N LYS A 152 -7.00 13.57 2.84
CA LYS A 152 -5.67 14.01 3.30
C LYS A 152 -5.09 15.10 2.39
N GLU A 153 -5.19 14.94 1.08
CA GLU A 153 -4.69 15.91 0.10
C GLU A 153 -5.44 17.24 0.17
N ASN A 154 -6.78 17.19 0.29
CA ASN A 154 -7.60 18.39 0.43
C ASN A 154 -7.29 19.15 1.72
N ASN A 155 -7.13 18.44 2.85
CA ASN A 155 -6.76 19.07 4.12
C ASN A 155 -5.33 19.63 4.12
N THR A 156 -4.40 18.98 3.41
CA THR A 156 -3.02 19.48 3.28
C THR A 156 -2.97 20.74 2.42
N LYS A 157 -3.75 20.79 1.33
CA LYS A 157 -3.91 22.01 0.51
C LYS A 157 -4.54 23.15 1.28
N ILE A 158 -5.57 22.87 2.08
CA ILE A 158 -6.21 23.87 2.96
C ILE A 158 -5.21 24.36 4.03
N GLY A 159 -4.49 23.46 4.70
CA GLY A 159 -3.48 23.82 5.70
C GLY A 159 -2.32 24.66 5.13
N ASN A 160 -1.86 24.33 3.92
CA ASN A 160 -0.83 25.11 3.23
C ASN A 160 -1.34 26.50 2.81
N ASN A 161 -2.60 26.64 2.39
CA ASN A 161 -3.20 27.93 2.09
C ASN A 161 -3.34 28.80 3.35
N TYR A 162 -3.77 28.22 4.48
CA TYR A 162 -3.80 28.92 5.77
C TYR A 162 -2.40 29.34 6.25
N SER A 163 -1.37 28.52 5.98
CA SER A 163 0.00 28.85 6.38
C SER A 163 0.63 29.94 5.50
N GLN A 164 0.31 29.97 4.20
CA GLN A 164 0.74 31.05 3.29
C GLN A 164 0.04 32.39 3.58
N ASP A 165 -1.25 32.38 3.90
CA ASP A 165 -1.98 33.60 4.24
C ASP A 165 -1.48 34.19 5.57
N ASN A 166 -1.16 33.35 6.56
CA ASN A 166 -0.62 33.82 7.84
C ASN A 166 0.80 34.41 7.72
N GLU A 167 1.66 33.87 6.85
CA GLU A 167 2.96 34.50 6.56
C GLU A 167 2.83 35.82 5.79
N ALA A 168 1.84 35.94 4.90
CA ALA A 168 1.58 37.17 4.16
C ALA A 168 1.03 38.28 5.08
N ILE A 169 0.16 37.92 6.04
CA ILE A 169 -0.39 38.82 7.05
C ILE A 169 0.73 39.29 8.00
N ASP A 170 1.57 38.40 8.53
CA ASP A 170 2.67 38.76 9.44
C ASP A 170 3.75 39.64 8.74
N LYS A 171 4.01 39.41 7.45
CA LYS A 171 4.89 40.30 6.64
C LYS A 171 4.28 41.68 6.39
N GLN A 172 2.95 41.79 6.21
CA GLN A 172 2.28 43.09 6.09
C GLN A 172 2.23 43.84 7.43
N GLU A 173 2.01 43.14 8.53
CA GLU A 173 1.93 43.73 9.87
C GLU A 173 3.30 44.27 10.34
N LYS A 174 4.37 43.52 10.09
CA LYS A 174 5.76 43.98 10.29
C LYS A 174 6.12 45.18 9.42
N LYS A 175 5.63 45.25 8.17
CA LYS A 175 5.81 46.44 7.30
C LYS A 175 5.03 47.66 7.80
N LYS A 176 3.81 47.48 8.33
CA LYS A 176 3.01 48.56 8.94
C LYS A 176 3.64 49.08 10.23
N MET A 177 4.18 48.20 11.08
CA MET A 177 4.90 48.62 12.30
C MET A 177 6.21 49.38 11.99
N LYS A 178 6.99 48.96 10.99
CA LYS A 178 8.19 49.70 10.56
C LYS A 178 7.87 51.09 10.01
N LYS A 179 6.76 51.25 9.26
CA LYS A 179 6.32 52.57 8.77
C LYS A 179 5.80 53.50 9.87
N LYS A 180 5.18 52.96 10.94
CA LYS A 180 4.77 53.78 12.10
C LYS A 180 5.96 54.30 12.90
N LYS A 181 7.03 53.51 13.09
CA LYS A 181 8.25 53.96 13.79
C LYS A 181 9.01 55.07 13.05
N PHE A 182 8.95 55.12 11.72
CA PHE A 182 9.66 56.14 10.93
C PHE A 182 8.94 57.50 10.81
N LYS A 183 7.66 57.60 11.21
CA LYS A 183 6.89 58.85 11.14
C LYS A 183 6.87 59.67 12.44
N GLY A 184 7.54 59.21 13.50
CA GLY A 184 7.48 59.80 14.84
C GLY A 184 8.75 60.49 15.33
N ILE A 185 9.76 60.74 14.48
CA ILE A 185 10.94 61.51 14.86
C ILE A 185 10.76 62.94 14.31
N PRO A 186 10.48 63.95 15.14
CA PRO A 186 10.50 65.33 14.70
C PRO A 186 11.95 65.69 14.33
N LYS A 187 12.14 66.31 13.17
CA LYS A 187 13.41 66.95 12.81
C LYS A 187 13.71 68.05 13.84
N LEU A 188 14.71 67.85 14.69
CA LEU A 188 15.38 68.95 15.36
C LEU A 188 16.14 69.74 14.29
N GLY A 189 15.90 71.04 14.24
CA GLY A 189 16.59 71.97 13.37
C GLY A 189 18.06 72.11 13.74
N ASN A 190 18.90 72.22 12.74
CA ASN A 190 20.22 72.82 12.86
C ASN A 190 20.22 74.07 11.98
N GLU A 191 20.12 75.24 12.62
CA GLU A 191 20.62 76.48 12.05
C GLU A 191 22.14 76.42 12.04
N HIS A 192 22.73 76.54 10.86
CA HIS A 192 24.13 76.92 10.70
C HIS A 192 24.14 78.10 9.72
N GLU A 193 24.20 79.31 10.27
CA GLU A 193 24.62 80.51 9.56
C GLU A 193 26.07 80.36 9.10
N GLY A 194 26.35 80.87 7.90
CA GLY A 194 27.62 80.72 7.19
C GLY A 194 28.72 81.71 7.59
N HIS A 195 29.92 81.41 7.08
CA HIS A 195 31.11 82.26 6.94
C HIS A 195 30.79 83.57 6.14
N GLU A 196 31.46 84.72 6.24
CA GLU A 196 32.91 85.12 6.22
C GLU A 196 33.10 86.48 6.96
N ILE A 197 34.13 86.72 7.79
CA ILE A 197 35.48 87.36 7.58
C ILE A 197 35.48 88.78 6.94
N VAL A 198 36.02 89.74 7.74
CA VAL A 198 36.73 91.03 7.47
C VAL A 198 36.49 91.75 6.14
#